data_AF-A9NYK7-F1
#
_entry.id   AF-A9NYK7-F1
#
_cell.length_a   1.000
_cell.length_b   1.000
_cell.length_c   1.000
_cell.angle_alpha   90.00
_cell.angle_beta   90.00
_cell.angle_gamma   90.00
#
_symmetry.space_group_name_H-M   'P 1'
#
loop_
_entity.id
_entity.type
_entity.pdbx_description
1 polymer ?
#
loop_
_entity_poly.entity_id
_entity_poly.type
_entity_poly.pdbx_seq_one_letter_code
_entity_poly.pdbx_strand_id
1 'polypeptide(L)'
;MTNSEQYYRNIEYREKNIHTYTMLLDADYDMEINHFKDDLNDDEALTLDATRYGNVSRFVNHRCGDPNLLLRPVQIDTRDTHYYHVAFFTARDIAKKEELTWDYNINFDDKHEVKGFRCLCGSSLCRDKKNKFQKKG
;
A
#
# COMPACT_ATOMS: atom_id res chain seq x y z
N MET A 1 -0.41 4.56 13.75
CA MET A 1 0.17 5.92 13.71
C MET A 1 -0.71 6.74 12.81
N THR A 2 -0.99 7.99 13.13
CA THR A 2 -1.89 8.84 12.33
C THR A 2 -1.17 9.42 11.09
N ASN A 3 -1.94 9.99 10.16
CA ASN A 3 -1.42 10.70 9.00
C ASN A 3 -0.57 11.92 9.40
N SER A 4 -0.94 12.68 10.43
CA SER A 4 -0.11 13.80 10.91
C SER A 4 1.24 13.32 11.46
N GLU A 5 1.25 12.25 12.26
CA GLU A 5 2.50 11.64 12.75
C GLU A 5 3.36 11.12 11.58
N GLN A 6 2.74 10.56 10.54
CA GLN A 6 3.43 10.13 9.32
C GLN A 6 4.04 11.29 8.56
N TYR A 7 3.35 12.43 8.46
CA TYR A 7 3.85 13.62 7.79
C TYR A 7 5.17 14.10 8.41
N TYR A 8 5.23 14.20 9.75
CA TYR A 8 6.46 14.59 10.44
C TYR A 8 7.60 13.59 10.24
N ARG A 9 7.32 12.28 10.27
CA ARG A 9 8.34 11.26 9.97
C ARG A 9 8.85 11.36 8.53
N ASN A 10 7.98 11.66 7.57
CA ASN A 10 8.37 11.84 6.17
C ASN A 10 9.32 13.02 5.99
N ILE A 11 9.19 14.09 6.78
CA ILE A 11 10.15 15.21 6.77
C ILE A 11 11.54 14.70 7.18
N GLU A 12 11.65 14.00 8.31
CA GLU A 12 12.94 13.43 8.76
C GLU A 12 13.53 12.43 7.75
N TYR A 13 12.67 11.61 7.12
CA TYR A 13 13.12 10.63 6.12
C TYR A 13 13.66 11.31 4.87
N ARG A 14 13.03 12.40 4.41
CA ARG A 14 13.52 13.20 3.27
C ARG A 14 14.92 13.75 3.55
N GLU A 15 15.17 14.27 4.74
CA GLU A 15 16.51 14.75 5.15
C GLU A 15 17.57 13.64 5.11
N LYS A 16 17.16 12.39 5.36
CA LYS A 16 18.03 11.20 5.38
C LYS A 16 18.06 10.44 4.05
N ASN A 17 17.42 10.94 2.99
CA ASN A 17 17.23 10.23 1.72
C ASN A 17 16.61 8.83 1.87
N ILE A 18 15.69 8.66 2.83
CA ILE A 18 14.93 7.42 3.04
C ILE A 18 13.59 7.57 2.32
N HIS A 19 13.29 6.65 1.40
CA HIS A 19 12.00 6.59 0.73
C HIS A 19 11.07 5.61 1.48
N THR A 20 9.86 6.07 1.78
CA THR A 20 8.84 5.31 2.50
C THR A 20 7.60 5.12 1.64
N TYR A 21 6.99 3.94 1.73
CA TYR A 21 5.70 3.62 1.12
C TYR A 21 4.81 3.12 2.24
N THR A 22 4.00 4.03 2.77
CA THR A 22 3.10 3.74 3.89
C THR A 22 1.78 3.27 3.33
N MET A 23 1.16 2.32 4.01
CA MET A 23 -0.19 1.87 3.65
C MET A 23 -1.17 2.69 4.47
N LEU A 24 -2.04 3.44 3.80
CA LEU A 24 -3.21 4.01 4.45
C LEU A 24 -4.09 2.85 4.91
N LEU A 25 -4.35 2.80 6.23
CA LEU A 25 -5.44 2.01 6.76
C LEU A 25 -6.63 2.94 6.65
N ASP A 26 -7.27 2.98 5.48
CA ASP A 26 -8.50 3.74 5.36
C ASP A 26 -9.40 3.31 6.52
N ALA A 27 -9.68 4.25 7.42
CA ALA A 27 -10.69 4.11 8.47
C ALA A 27 -12.07 3.82 7.85
N ASP A 28 -12.17 3.98 6.52
CA ASP A 28 -13.37 3.84 5.72
C ASP A 28 -13.82 2.39 5.47
N TYR A 29 -13.00 1.38 5.76
CA TYR A 29 -13.33 0.02 5.32
C TYR A 29 -14.62 -0.54 5.93
N ASP A 30 -15.07 -0.02 7.09
CA ASP A 30 -16.32 -0.44 7.74
C ASP A 30 -17.47 0.58 7.62
N MET A 31 -17.20 1.77 7.05
CA MET A 31 -18.21 2.84 6.88
C MET A 31 -18.88 2.86 5.50
N GLU A 32 -18.67 1.81 4.70
CA GLU A 32 -19.66 1.42 3.68
C GLU A 32 -20.93 0.78 4.32
N ILE A 33 -20.91 0.41 5.61
CA ILE A 33 -22.11 -0.10 6.32
C ILE A 33 -22.84 1.01 7.10
N ASN A 34 -22.19 2.13 7.43
CA ASN A 34 -22.84 3.24 8.14
C ASN A 34 -22.44 4.59 7.55
N HIS A 35 -23.46 5.38 7.20
CA HIS A 35 -23.46 6.78 6.77
C HIS A 35 -22.65 7.74 7.68
N PHE A 36 -21.32 7.60 7.77
CA PHE A 36 -20.44 8.44 8.58
C PHE A 36 -19.23 8.94 7.77
N LYS A 37 -19.46 9.34 6.51
CA LYS A 37 -18.43 9.86 5.59
C LYS A 37 -17.89 11.25 5.94
N ASP A 38 -18.41 11.95 6.95
CA ASP A 38 -18.14 13.39 7.12
C ASP A 38 -17.32 13.81 8.34
N ASP A 39 -16.95 12.92 9.28
CA ASP A 39 -16.42 13.35 10.59
C ASP A 39 -15.00 12.85 10.98
N LEU A 40 -14.36 11.98 10.20
CA LEU A 40 -12.95 11.65 10.47
C LEU A 40 -12.04 12.65 9.76
N ASN A 41 -11.39 13.50 10.53
CA ASN A 41 -10.34 14.39 10.04
C ASN A 41 -9.22 13.53 9.40
N ASP A 42 -8.85 13.81 8.15
CA ASP A 42 -7.80 13.10 7.40
C ASP A 42 -6.46 13.04 8.17
N ASP A 43 -6.22 14.00 9.05
CA ASP A 43 -5.08 14.03 9.98
C ASP A 43 -5.06 12.87 10.99
N GLU A 44 -6.24 12.41 11.42
CA GLU A 44 -6.43 11.36 12.43
C GLU A 44 -6.52 9.95 11.83
N ALA A 45 -6.67 9.83 10.51
CA ALA A 45 -6.68 8.54 9.82
C ALA A 45 -5.39 7.75 10.10
N LEU A 46 -5.52 6.44 10.25
CA LEU A 46 -4.41 5.57 10.63
C LEU A 46 -3.62 5.11 9.39
N THR A 47 -2.31 4.97 9.57
CA THR A 47 -1.41 4.42 8.57
C THR A 47 -0.45 3.39 9.18
N LEU A 48 -0.06 2.42 8.35
CA LEU A 48 1.00 1.46 8.63
C LEU A 48 2.32 1.90 8.00
N ASP A 49 3.31 2.16 8.86
CA ASP A 49 4.70 2.40 8.47
C ASP A 49 5.61 1.24 8.91
N ALA A 50 5.94 0.36 7.95
CA ALA A 50 6.84 -0.77 8.15
C ALA A 50 8.33 -0.43 7.90
N THR A 51 8.69 0.85 7.82
CA THR A 51 10.06 1.30 7.48
C THR A 51 11.07 0.82 8.51
N ARG A 52 10.80 1.02 9.80
CA ARG A 52 11.68 0.62 10.92
C ARG A 52 11.27 -0.67 11.60
N TYR A 53 9.97 -0.90 11.74
CA TYR A 53 9.40 -2.05 12.44
C TYR A 53 8.32 -2.68 11.58
N GLY A 54 8.50 -3.93 11.20
CA GLY A 54 7.56 -4.66 10.35
C GLY A 54 7.93 -6.13 10.29
N ASN A 55 7.00 -6.96 9.82
CA ASN A 55 7.25 -8.38 9.60
C ASN A 55 7.67 -8.63 8.13
N VAL A 56 7.66 -9.90 7.70
CA VAL A 56 8.04 -10.30 6.34
C VAL A 56 7.23 -9.61 5.22
N SER A 57 6.02 -9.14 5.51
CA SER A 57 5.14 -8.51 4.53
C SER A 57 5.73 -7.25 3.90
N ARG A 58 6.64 -6.56 4.60
CA ARG A 58 7.33 -5.36 4.10
C ARG A 58 8.18 -5.60 2.83
N PHE A 59 8.42 -6.86 2.48
CA PHE A 59 9.20 -7.25 1.30
C PHE A 59 8.33 -7.67 0.10
N VAL A 60 7.00 -7.70 0.24
CA VAL A 60 6.09 -8.06 -0.85
C VAL A 60 5.99 -6.90 -1.83
N ASN A 61 6.41 -7.12 -3.07
CA ASN A 61 6.50 -6.09 -4.11
C ASN A 61 5.16 -5.78 -4.78
N HIS A 62 5.16 -4.66 -5.51
CA HIS A 62 4.06 -4.24 -6.34
C HIS A 62 3.97 -5.04 -7.65
N ARG A 63 2.75 -5.43 -8.04
CA ARG A 63 2.42 -5.82 -9.41
C ARG A 63 1.13 -5.14 -9.90
N CYS A 64 1.20 -4.56 -11.10
CA CYS A 64 0.05 -3.87 -11.72
C CYS A 64 -0.94 -4.86 -12.31
N GLY A 65 -2.23 -4.74 -11.99
CA GLY A 65 -3.34 -5.34 -12.74
C GLY A 65 -3.50 -6.87 -12.61
N ASP A 66 -2.42 -7.62 -12.40
CA ASP A 66 -2.41 -9.06 -12.20
C ASP A 66 -1.61 -9.53 -10.95
N PRO A 67 -1.74 -8.88 -9.78
CA PRO A 67 -1.13 -9.39 -8.54
C PRO A 67 -1.70 -10.75 -8.13
N ASN A 68 -0.96 -11.50 -7.30
CA ASN A 68 -1.43 -12.78 -6.76
C ASN A 68 -1.90 -12.71 -5.30
N LEU A 69 -1.72 -11.56 -4.63
CA LEU A 69 -2.26 -11.29 -3.31
C LEU A 69 -3.33 -10.20 -3.31
N LEU A 70 -4.34 -10.38 -2.46
CA LEU A 70 -5.34 -9.40 -2.05
C LEU A 70 -5.04 -8.95 -0.64
N LEU A 71 -5.02 -7.64 -0.40
CA LEU A 71 -4.98 -7.06 0.94
C LEU A 71 -6.41 -6.87 1.44
N ARG A 72 -6.71 -7.34 2.65
CA ARG A 72 -7.99 -7.12 3.32
C ARG A 72 -7.74 -6.71 4.76
N PRO A 73 -8.38 -5.64 5.26
CA PRO A 73 -8.41 -5.41 6.69
C PRO A 73 -9.26 -6.50 7.35
N VAL A 74 -8.85 -6.88 8.55
CA VAL A 74 -9.49 -7.88 9.37
C VAL A 74 -9.61 -7.31 10.77
N GLN A 75 -10.82 -7.37 11.31
CA GLN A 75 -11.06 -7.11 12.72
C GLN A 75 -10.65 -8.36 13.49
N ILE A 76 -9.80 -8.18 14.49
CA ILE A 76 -9.51 -9.21 15.48
C ILE A 76 -10.40 -8.90 16.69
N ASP A 77 -10.82 -9.91 17.43
CA ASP A 77 -11.67 -9.77 18.63
C ASP A 77 -10.91 -9.04 19.75
N THR A 78 -10.81 -7.73 19.59
CA THR A 78 -10.23 -6.77 20.53
C THR A 78 -11.35 -5.85 20.98
N ARG A 79 -11.22 -5.30 22.19
CA ARG A 79 -12.16 -4.31 22.73
C ARG A 79 -12.11 -2.97 21.98
N ASP A 80 -11.16 -2.79 21.08
CA ASP A 80 -10.89 -1.54 20.37
C ASP A 80 -11.10 -1.74 18.87
N THR A 81 -12.23 -1.24 18.38
CA THR A 81 -12.69 -1.35 16.99
C THR A 81 -11.93 -0.43 16.03
N HIS A 82 -11.08 0.46 16.52
CA HIS A 82 -10.37 1.43 15.69
C HIS A 82 -9.08 0.86 15.07
N TYR A 83 -8.65 -0.34 15.48
CA TYR A 83 -7.41 -0.96 15.00
C TYR A 83 -7.70 -2.19 14.13
N TYR A 84 -7.79 -1.97 12.82
CA TYR A 84 -7.79 -3.06 11.86
C TYR A 84 -6.39 -3.63 11.67
N HIS A 85 -6.28 -4.95 11.65
CA HIS A 85 -5.12 -5.62 11.10
C HIS A 85 -5.27 -5.71 9.59
N VAL A 86 -4.17 -5.79 8.85
CA VAL A 86 -4.21 -6.13 7.43
C VAL A 86 -3.75 -7.56 7.22
N ALA A 87 -4.50 -8.31 6.43
CA ALA A 87 -4.21 -9.68 6.06
C ALA A 87 -4.08 -9.79 4.54
N PHE A 88 -3.11 -10.60 4.11
CA PHE A 88 -2.96 -10.98 2.71
C PHE A 88 -3.64 -12.32 2.46
N PHE A 89 -4.42 -12.37 1.38
CA PHE A 89 -5.06 -13.58 0.87
C PHE A 89 -4.61 -13.84 -0.56
N THR A 90 -4.50 -15.09 -0.97
CA THR A 90 -4.16 -15.43 -2.35
C THR A 90 -5.38 -15.18 -3.27
N ALA A 91 -5.18 -14.43 -4.35
CA ALA A 91 -6.21 -14.17 -5.36
C ALA A 91 -6.44 -15.36 -6.30
N ARG A 92 -5.44 -16.24 -6.41
CA ARG A 92 -5.38 -17.43 -7.25
C ARG A 92 -4.35 -18.40 -6.69
N ASP A 93 -4.29 -19.61 -7.24
CA ASP A 93 -3.23 -20.56 -6.94
C ASP A 93 -1.83 -19.97 -7.25
N ILE A 94 -0.88 -20.27 -6.37
CA ILE A 94 0.50 -19.75 -6.43
C ILE A 94 1.45 -20.92 -6.64
N ALA A 95 2.24 -20.84 -7.72
CA ALA A 95 3.23 -21.87 -8.00
C ALA A 95 4.41 -21.80 -7.01
N LYS A 96 5.09 -22.93 -6.81
CA LYS A 96 6.30 -22.96 -5.98
C LYS A 96 7.35 -21.99 -6.56
N LYS A 97 7.90 -21.12 -5.68
CA LYS A 97 8.87 -20.04 -6.02
C LYS A 97 8.30 -18.90 -6.86
N GLU A 98 6.98 -18.84 -7.05
CA GLU A 98 6.35 -17.63 -7.60
C GLU A 98 6.47 -16.48 -6.58
N GLU A 99 6.85 -15.29 -7.05
CA GLU A 99 6.94 -14.11 -6.21
C GLU A 99 5.55 -13.67 -5.74
N LEU A 100 5.39 -13.43 -4.45
CA LEU A 100 4.18 -12.84 -3.90
C LEU A 100 4.14 -11.34 -4.19
N THR A 101 3.03 -10.87 -4.76
CA THR A 101 2.87 -9.48 -5.19
C THR A 101 1.46 -8.98 -4.92
N TRP A 102 1.34 -7.69 -4.60
CA TRP A 102 0.04 -7.02 -4.44
C TRP A 102 0.00 -5.68 -5.17
N ASP A 103 -1.19 -5.12 -5.36
CA ASP A 103 -1.33 -3.80 -5.97
C ASP A 103 -1.22 -2.70 -4.91
N TYR A 104 -0.17 -1.87 -4.97
CA TYR A 104 0.04 -0.76 -4.03
C TYR A 104 -0.95 0.40 -4.26
N ASN A 105 -1.84 0.29 -5.25
CA ASN A 105 -2.78 1.31 -5.70
C ASN A 105 -2.10 2.63 -6.11
N ILE A 106 -0.85 2.56 -6.58
CA ILE A 106 -0.11 3.72 -7.03
C ILE A 106 -0.65 4.20 -8.38
N ASN A 107 -0.97 5.49 -8.45
CA ASN A 107 -1.19 6.19 -9.70
C ASN A 107 0.14 6.75 -10.21
N PHE A 108 0.64 6.16 -11.31
CA PHE A 108 1.90 6.56 -11.95
C PHE A 108 1.78 7.79 -12.86
N ASP A 109 0.59 8.42 -12.97
CA ASP A 109 0.45 9.67 -13.70
C ASP A 109 1.13 10.83 -12.94
N ASP A 110 1.83 11.69 -13.68
CA ASP A 110 2.82 12.70 -13.24
C ASP A 110 2.31 13.83 -12.31
N LYS A 111 1.15 13.66 -11.65
CA LYS A 111 0.50 14.70 -10.83
C LYS A 111 0.68 14.54 -9.32
N HIS A 112 1.34 13.49 -8.83
CA HIS A 112 1.54 13.28 -7.39
C HIS A 112 2.90 13.82 -6.93
N GLU A 113 2.91 14.49 -5.76
CA GLU A 113 4.10 15.12 -5.17
C GLU A 113 5.20 14.11 -4.82
N VAL A 114 4.84 12.85 -4.58
CA VAL A 114 5.79 11.77 -4.41
C VAL A 114 6.14 11.25 -5.79
N LYS A 115 7.37 11.54 -6.26
CA LYS A 115 7.93 10.91 -7.46
C LYS A 115 7.85 9.39 -7.28
N GLY A 116 6.89 8.76 -7.97
CA GLY A 116 6.77 7.31 -7.98
C GLY A 116 8.09 6.67 -8.42
N PHE A 117 8.40 5.52 -7.85
CA PHE A 117 9.44 4.67 -8.41
C PHE A 117 9.05 4.25 -9.83
N ARG A 118 10.03 3.91 -10.67
CA ARG A 118 9.77 3.25 -11.96
C ARG A 118 9.27 1.83 -11.70
N CYS A 119 8.06 1.49 -12.16
CA CYS A 119 7.47 0.17 -11.89
C CYS A 119 8.13 -0.92 -12.74
N LEU A 120 8.78 -1.90 -12.12
CA LEU A 120 9.46 -3.02 -12.81
C LEU A 120 8.71 -4.36 -12.72
N CYS A 121 7.38 -4.33 -12.53
CA CYS A 121 6.60 -5.55 -12.23
C CYS A 121 6.52 -6.60 -13.35
N GLY A 122 6.87 -6.24 -14.59
CA GLY A 122 6.85 -7.14 -15.75
C GLY A 122 5.46 -7.53 -16.26
N SER A 123 4.38 -6.99 -15.68
CA SER A 123 3.00 -7.23 -16.13
C SER A 123 2.73 -6.63 -17.51
N SER A 124 1.94 -7.33 -18.34
CA SER A 124 1.40 -6.76 -19.58
C SER A 124 0.38 -5.65 -19.33
N LEU A 125 -0.16 -5.57 -18.11
CA LEU A 125 -1.12 -4.57 -17.65
C LEU A 125 -0.44 -3.46 -16.82
N CYS A 126 0.88 -3.28 -16.98
CA CYS A 126 1.64 -2.27 -16.24
C CYS A 126 1.07 -0.85 -16.45
N ARG A 127 0.79 -0.15 -15.33
CA ARG A 127 0.26 1.23 -15.34
C ARG A 127 1.35 2.29 -15.54
N ASP A 128 2.61 1.95 -15.31
CA ASP A 128 3.74 2.84 -15.60
C ASP A 128 4.05 2.85 -17.11
N LYS A 129 3.39 3.77 -17.83
CA LYS A 129 3.51 3.92 -19.29
C LYS A 129 4.91 4.33 -19.75
N LYS A 130 5.75 4.87 -18.86
CA LYS A 130 7.16 5.19 -19.17
C LYS A 130 8.01 3.93 -19.27
N ASN A 131 7.50 2.80 -18.76
CA ASN A 131 8.18 1.52 -18.79
C ASN A 131 7.80 0.62 -19.97
N LYS A 132 7.67 1.18 -21.18
CA LYS A 132 7.65 0.35 -22.40
C LYS A 132 9.01 -0.35 -22.52
N PHE A 133 9.17 -1.50 -21.88
CA PHE A 133 10.22 -2.45 -22.16
C PHE A 133 10.14 -2.75 -23.66
N GLN A 134 11.02 -2.15 -24.45
CA GLN A 134 11.35 -2.69 -25.75
C GLN A 134 11.92 -4.07 -25.47
N LYS A 135 11.15 -5.12 -25.76
CA LYS A 135 11.69 -6.48 -25.85
C LYS A 135 12.83 -6.39 -26.86
N LYS A 136 14.09 -6.40 -26.40
CA LYS A 136 15.20 -6.72 -27.30
C LYS A 136 15.00 -8.19 -27.67
N GLY A 137 14.83 -8.42 -28.97
CA GLY A 137 14.66 -9.74 -29.56
C GLY A 137 15.89 -10.62 -29.42
#